data_AF-Q0K8B6-F1
#
_entry.id   AF-Q0K8B6-F1
#
_cell.length_a   1.000
_cell.length_b   1.000
_cell.length_c   1.000
_cell.angle_alpha   90.00
_cell.angle_beta   90.00
_cell.angle_gamma   90.00
#
_symmetry.space_group_name_H-M   'P 1'
#
loop_
_entity.id
_entity.type
_entity.pdbx_description
1 polymer ?
#
loop_
_entity_poly.entity_id
_entity_poly.type
_entity_poly.pdbx_seq_one_letter_code
_entity_poly.pdbx_strand_id
1 'polypeptide(L)'
;MTPHPLLPQSHFGTGIAHMRIIAKRSLLQFSKFHPEARQPLLAWHEEARCAAWTAPRDIKARYASASFVGSNRVVFNLGGNKYRLIVAVAYRLGVVCVKFIGTHLDYDRIDAATAEME
;
A
#
# COMPACT_ATOMS: atom_id res chain seq x y z
N MET A 1 -34.97 8.06 -0.58
CA MET A 1 -34.13 9.05 0.11
C MET A 1 -33.57 8.41 1.37
N THR A 2 -32.48 7.68 1.23
CA THR A 2 -31.78 7.01 2.35
C THR A 2 -30.80 8.01 2.95
N PRO A 3 -30.79 8.24 4.28
CA PRO A 3 -29.86 9.17 4.89
C PRO A 3 -28.43 8.61 4.81
N HIS A 4 -27.53 9.43 4.31
CA HIS A 4 -26.09 9.20 4.25
C HIS A 4 -25.52 9.26 5.68
N PRO A 5 -24.75 8.28 6.17
CA PRO A 5 -24.15 8.37 7.49
C PRO A 5 -23.04 9.43 7.50
N LEU A 6 -23.19 10.41 8.38
CA LEU A 6 -22.18 11.44 8.67
C LEU A 6 -20.97 10.79 9.35
N LEU A 7 -19.78 10.96 8.76
CA LEU A 7 -18.52 10.62 9.42
C LEU A 7 -18.32 11.54 10.64
N PRO A 8 -17.93 11.00 11.81
CA PRO A 8 -17.63 11.83 12.97
C PRO A 8 -16.36 12.66 12.74
N GLN A 9 -16.49 13.98 12.89
CA GLN A 9 -15.35 14.89 12.87
C GLN A 9 -14.52 14.65 14.13
N SER A 10 -13.26 14.26 13.95
CA SER A 10 -12.35 13.90 15.03
C SER A 10 -11.57 15.12 15.51
N HIS A 11 -11.55 15.30 16.83
CA HIS A 11 -10.89 16.37 17.57
C HIS A 11 -9.37 16.40 17.35
N PHE A 12 -8.82 17.61 17.18
CA PHE A 12 -7.38 17.89 17.14
C PHE A 12 -6.72 17.68 18.50
N GLY A 13 -5.65 16.89 18.54
CA GLY A 13 -4.70 16.89 19.67
C GLY A 13 -4.04 15.56 20.05
N THR A 14 -3.47 14.78 19.12
CA THR A 14 -2.40 13.80 19.41
C THR A 14 -1.65 13.51 18.10
N GLY A 15 -0.32 13.48 18.10
CA GLY A 15 0.51 13.40 16.89
C GLY A 15 0.03 12.36 15.88
N ILE A 16 -0.33 12.80 14.67
CA ILE A 16 -0.85 11.89 13.66
C ILE A 16 0.28 10.94 13.26
N ALA A 17 0.18 9.69 13.71
CA ALA A 17 1.06 8.64 13.25
C ALA A 17 0.82 8.45 11.75
N HIS A 18 1.77 8.90 10.94
CA HIS A 18 1.75 8.81 9.49
C HIS A 18 2.83 7.84 9.03
N MET A 19 2.48 6.91 8.14
CA MET A 19 3.50 6.13 7.44
C MET A 19 4.25 7.03 6.45
N ARG A 20 5.58 7.04 6.58
CA ARG A 20 6.46 7.62 5.57
C ARG A 20 6.65 6.60 4.42
N ILE A 21 6.03 6.88 3.28
CA ILE A 21 6.12 6.05 2.09
C ILE A 21 7.28 6.52 1.20
N ILE A 22 8.20 5.61 0.92
CA ILE A 22 9.32 5.80 -0.02
C ILE A 22 8.94 5.10 -1.33
N ALA A 23 8.24 5.83 -2.21
CA ALA A 23 7.67 5.23 -3.42
C ALA A 23 7.26 6.19 -4.56
N LYS A 24 7.14 7.50 -4.30
CA LYS A 24 6.38 8.41 -5.19
C LYS A 24 6.85 8.37 -6.65
N ARG A 25 8.16 8.29 -6.90
CA ARG A 25 8.71 8.20 -8.27
C ARG A 25 8.30 6.90 -8.97
N SER A 26 8.46 5.76 -8.30
CA SER A 26 8.21 4.43 -8.87
C SER A 26 6.73 4.23 -9.23
N LEU A 27 5.81 4.65 -8.34
CA LEU A 27 4.37 4.58 -8.61
C LEU A 27 3.97 5.42 -9.83
N LEU A 28 4.53 6.63 -9.93
CA LEU A 28 4.27 7.53 -11.07
C LEU A 28 4.86 7.00 -12.37
N GLN A 29 6.05 6.39 -12.32
CA GLN A 29 6.68 5.80 -13.50
C GLN A 29 5.89 4.61 -14.02
N PHE A 30 5.47 3.70 -13.14
CA PHE A 30 4.60 2.58 -13.52
C PHE A 30 3.28 3.07 -14.13
N SER A 31 2.67 4.11 -13.53
CA SER A 31 1.43 4.71 -14.03
C SER A 31 1.54 5.36 -15.41
N LYS A 32 2.74 5.64 -15.92
CA LYS A 32 2.93 6.14 -17.30
C LYS A 32 2.68 5.06 -18.34
N PHE A 33 3.07 3.82 -18.03
CA PHE A 33 2.90 2.66 -18.91
C PHE A 33 1.57 1.94 -18.67
N HIS A 34 1.00 2.08 -17.46
CA HIS A 34 -0.31 1.55 -17.07
C HIS A 34 -1.19 2.67 -16.51
N PRO A 35 -1.80 3.52 -17.37
CA PRO A 35 -2.63 4.65 -16.94
C PRO A 35 -3.76 4.26 -15.97
N GLU A 36 -4.34 3.07 -16.17
CA GLU A 36 -5.41 2.49 -15.37
C GLU A 36 -4.94 2.09 -13.95
N ALA A 37 -3.62 1.94 -13.73
CA ALA A 37 -3.04 1.72 -12.40
C ALA A 37 -2.93 3.03 -11.59
N ARG A 38 -3.00 4.20 -12.23
CA ARG A 38 -2.75 5.49 -11.56
C ARG A 38 -3.66 5.73 -10.38
N GLN A 39 -4.98 5.63 -10.58
CA GLN A 39 -5.95 5.88 -9.52
C GLN A 39 -5.81 4.90 -8.34
N PRO A 40 -5.74 3.57 -8.53
CA PRO A 40 -5.55 2.65 -7.42
C PRO A 40 -4.21 2.84 -6.69
N LEU A 41 -3.13 3.22 -7.39
CA LEU A 41 -1.84 3.50 -6.74
C LEU A 41 -1.88 4.77 -5.89
N LEU A 42 -2.54 5.84 -6.38
CA LEU A 42 -2.72 7.08 -5.62
C LEU A 42 -3.62 6.87 -4.40
N ALA A 43 -4.70 6.11 -4.56
CA ALA A 43 -5.59 5.76 -3.45
C ALA A 43 -4.85 4.97 -2.38
N TRP A 44 -4.11 3.92 -2.77
CA TRP A 44 -3.29 3.15 -1.83
C TRP A 44 -2.24 4.03 -1.13
N HIS A 45 -1.55 4.91 -1.87
CA HIS A 45 -0.52 5.78 -1.29
C HIS A 45 -1.12 6.71 -0.23
N GLU A 46 -2.28 7.31 -0.50
CA GLU A 46 -2.90 8.23 0.45
C GLU A 46 -3.44 7.50 1.69
N GLU A 47 -4.08 6.35 1.51
CA GLU A 47 -4.55 5.51 2.61
C GLU A 47 -3.39 5.05 3.49
N ALA A 48 -2.32 4.53 2.89
CA ALA A 48 -1.14 4.09 3.61
C ALA A 48 -0.46 5.25 4.33
N ARG A 49 -0.34 6.43 3.72
CA ARG A 49 0.29 7.63 4.31
C ARG A 49 -0.46 8.10 5.57
N CYS A 50 -1.77 7.94 5.59
CA CYS A 50 -2.62 8.30 6.72
C CYS A 50 -2.79 7.16 7.75
N ALA A 51 -2.21 5.99 7.50
CA ALA A 51 -2.34 4.85 8.39
C ALA A 51 -1.32 4.87 9.54
N ALA A 52 -1.70 4.19 10.63
CA ALA A 52 -0.88 3.96 11.80
C ALA A 52 -0.67 2.44 12.02
N TRP A 53 0.02 1.77 11.10
CA TRP A 53 0.32 0.35 11.26
C TRP A 53 1.43 0.09 12.26
N THR A 54 1.12 -0.67 13.30
CA THR A 54 2.07 -1.13 14.32
C THR A 54 2.43 -2.60 14.16
N ALA A 55 1.59 -3.36 13.45
CA ALA A 55 1.78 -4.78 13.19
C ALA A 55 1.09 -5.23 11.87
N PRO A 56 1.46 -6.40 11.32
CA PRO A 56 0.81 -6.98 10.14
C PRO A 56 -0.72 -7.04 10.19
N ARG A 57 -1.28 -7.33 11.37
CA ARG A 57 -2.74 -7.39 11.58
C ARG A 57 -3.45 -6.07 11.26
N ASP A 58 -2.81 -4.93 11.47
CA ASP A 58 -3.42 -3.61 11.22
C ASP A 58 -3.61 -3.40 9.72
N ILE A 59 -2.66 -3.87 8.92
CA ILE A 59 -2.77 -3.90 7.46
C ILE A 59 -3.86 -4.89 7.04
N LYS A 60 -3.87 -6.11 7.60
CA LYS A 60 -4.83 -7.16 7.23
C LYS A 60 -6.28 -6.76 7.53
N ALA A 61 -6.51 -6.00 8.60
CA ALA A 61 -7.82 -5.46 8.96
C ALA A 61 -8.37 -4.50 7.88
N ARG A 62 -7.50 -3.71 7.24
CA ARG A 62 -7.89 -2.76 6.18
C ARG A 62 -7.81 -3.34 4.76
N TYR A 63 -6.91 -4.29 4.54
CA TYR A 63 -6.65 -4.94 3.27
C TYR A 63 -6.72 -6.46 3.46
N ALA A 64 -7.95 -6.99 3.50
CA ALA A 64 -8.18 -8.42 3.72
C ALA A 64 -7.49 -9.32 2.68
N SER A 65 -7.28 -8.82 1.46
CA SER A 65 -6.57 -9.52 0.37
C SER A 65 -5.05 -9.41 0.43
N ALA A 66 -4.49 -8.61 1.34
CA ALA A 66 -3.04 -8.47 1.47
C ALA A 66 -2.40 -9.78 1.92
N SER A 67 -1.25 -10.10 1.34
CA SER A 67 -0.45 -11.28 1.65
C SER A 67 0.86 -10.87 2.31
N PHE A 68 1.33 -11.66 3.28
CA PHE A 68 2.58 -11.39 4.02
C PHE A 68 3.59 -12.46 3.66
N VAL A 69 4.72 -12.06 3.06
CA VAL A 69 5.66 -12.97 2.37
C VAL A 69 7.02 -13.06 3.06
N GLY A 70 7.04 -13.00 4.39
CA GLY A 70 8.27 -13.00 5.20
C GLY A 70 9.02 -11.67 5.15
N SER A 71 10.06 -11.51 5.98
CA SER A 71 10.95 -10.33 5.97
C SER A 71 10.24 -8.96 6.05
N ASN A 72 9.13 -8.88 6.79
CA ASN A 72 8.25 -7.70 6.87
C ASN A 72 7.76 -7.19 5.50
N ARG A 73 7.64 -8.08 4.51
CA ARG A 73 7.13 -7.76 3.19
C ARG A 73 5.63 -8.04 3.10
N VAL A 74 4.95 -7.13 2.44
CA VAL A 74 3.50 -7.18 2.23
C VAL A 74 3.22 -7.01 0.74
N VAL A 75 2.36 -7.87 0.21
CA VAL A 75 1.86 -7.82 -1.16
C VAL A 75 0.43 -7.31 -1.13
N PHE A 76 0.18 -6.19 -1.80
CA PHE A 76 -1.15 -5.61 -1.99
C PHE A 76 -1.69 -5.93 -3.38
N ASN A 77 -2.97 -6.29 -3.44
CA ASN A 77 -3.70 -6.50 -4.69
C ASN A 77 -4.44 -5.20 -5.04
N LEU A 78 -4.08 -4.57 -6.15
CA LEU A 78 -4.61 -3.26 -6.54
C LEU A 78 -5.37 -3.31 -7.87
N GLY A 79 -6.26 -2.34 -8.09
CA GLY A 79 -6.97 -2.16 -9.36
C GLY A 79 -7.87 -3.33 -9.75
N GLY A 80 -8.58 -3.94 -8.79
CA GLY A 80 -9.39 -5.13 -9.05
C GLY A 80 -8.54 -6.38 -9.31
N ASN A 81 -7.49 -6.58 -8.49
CA ASN A 81 -6.56 -7.70 -8.56
C ASN A 81 -5.58 -7.70 -9.75
N LYS A 82 -5.61 -6.66 -10.61
CA LYS A 82 -4.75 -6.54 -11.81
C LYS A 82 -3.27 -6.32 -11.48
N TYR A 83 -2.98 -5.64 -10.37
CA TYR A 83 -1.61 -5.28 -9.99
C TYR A 83 -1.21 -5.86 -8.64
N ARG A 84 0.11 -6.00 -8.48
CA ARG A 84 0.77 -6.42 -7.25
C ARG A 84 1.76 -5.35 -6.84
N LEU A 85 1.58 -4.82 -5.63
CA LEU A 85 2.50 -3.88 -5.02
C LEU A 85 3.17 -4.58 -3.84
N ILE A 86 4.47 -4.79 -3.93
CA ILE A 86 5.27 -5.34 -2.83
C ILE A 86 5.91 -4.19 -2.09
N VAL A 87 5.75 -4.18 -0.77
CA VAL A 87 6.41 -3.23 0.11
C VAL A 87 7.13 -3.93 1.25
N ALA A 88 8.20 -3.34 1.74
CA ALA A 88 8.77 -3.66 3.04
C ALA A 88 8.28 -2.64 4.07
N VAL A 89 7.81 -3.10 5.22
CA VAL A 89 7.26 -2.26 6.29
C VAL A 89 8.15 -2.30 7.52
N ALA A 90 8.72 -1.15 7.89
CA ALA A 90 9.42 -0.98 9.16
C ALA A 90 8.44 -0.39 10.19
N TYR A 91 7.62 -1.25 10.81
CA TYR A 91 6.53 -0.85 11.71
C TYR A 91 6.99 0.09 12.84
N ARG A 92 8.13 -0.19 13.48
CA ARG A 92 8.68 0.64 14.57
C ARG A 92 9.09 2.04 14.11
N LEU A 93 9.46 2.19 12.84
CA LEU A 93 9.90 3.45 12.26
C LEU A 93 8.77 4.19 11.53
N GLY A 94 7.61 3.54 11.34
CA GLY A 94 6.54 4.06 10.50
C GLY A 94 6.98 4.28 9.05
N VAL A 95 7.85 3.42 8.51
CA VAL A 95 8.37 3.56 7.13
C VAL A 95 7.87 2.42 6.26
N VAL A 96 7.44 2.76 5.04
CA VAL A 96 7.03 1.82 4.00
C VAL A 96 7.89 2.05 2.77
N CYS A 97 8.65 1.04 2.35
CA CYS A 97 9.47 1.10 1.14
C CYS A 97 8.82 0.26 0.04
N VAL A 98 8.55 0.85 -1.12
CA VAL A 98 8.10 0.07 -2.28
C VAL A 98 9.27 -0.72 -2.84
N LYS A 99 9.06 -2.02 -3.01
CA LYS A 99 10.04 -2.99 -3.52
C LYS A 99 9.73 -3.39 -4.95
N PHE A 100 8.46 -3.42 -5.32
CA PHE A 100 8.02 -3.81 -6.66
C PHE A 100 6.60 -3.32 -6.94
N ILE A 101 6.32 -2.95 -8.19
CA ILE A 101 4.98 -2.76 -8.73
C ILE A 101 4.92 -3.39 -10.13
N GLY A 102 3.91 -4.23 -10.36
CA GLY A 102 3.74 -4.92 -11.63
C GLY A 102 2.34 -5.48 -11.82
N THR A 103 2.07 -6.05 -12.99
CA THR A 103 0.88 -6.85 -13.25
C THR A 103 0.93 -8.17 -12.48
N HIS A 104 -0.17 -8.93 -12.48
CA HIS A 104 -0.16 -10.31 -12.00
C HIS A 104 0.90 -11.16 -12.70
N LEU A 105 1.06 -11.01 -14.02
CA LEU A 105 2.02 -11.79 -14.80
C LEU A 105 3.46 -11.43 -14.47
N ASP A 106 3.74 -10.15 -14.20
CA ASP A 106 5.07 -9.71 -13.76
C ASP A 106 5.39 -10.27 -12.38
N TYR A 107 4.39 -10.29 -11.50
CA TYR A 107 4.53 -10.86 -10.15
C TYR A 107 4.84 -12.35 -10.16
N ASP A 108 4.22 -13.14 -11.05
CA ASP A 108 4.45 -14.58 -11.16
C ASP A 108 5.90 -14.92 -11.59
N ARG A 109 6.66 -13.94 -12.10
CA ARG A 109 8.05 -14.09 -12.56
C ARG A 109 9.09 -13.71 -11.52
N ILE A 110 8.67 -13.22 -10.35
CA ILE A 110 9.58 -12.78 -9.30
C ILE A 110 9.35 -13.55 -8.00
N ASP A 111 10.38 -13.63 -7.17
CA ASP A 111 10.22 -14.07 -5.79
C ASP A 111 9.86 -12.86 -4.91
N ALA A 112 8.62 -12.84 -4.42
CA ALA A 112 8.10 -11.74 -3.62
C ALA A 112 8.88 -11.50 -2.31
N ALA A 113 9.53 -12.53 -1.76
CA ALA A 113 10.32 -12.43 -0.52
C ALA A 113 11.67 -11.71 -0.75
N THR A 114 12.18 -11.68 -1.99
CA THR A 114 13.52 -11.20 -2.32
C THR A 114 13.56 -10.09 -3.37
N ALA A 115 12.47 -9.85 -4.10
CA ALA A 115 12.41 -8.84 -5.16
C ALA A 115 12.87 -7.45 -4.67
N GLU A 116 13.80 -6.85 -5.39
CA GLU A 116 14.28 -5.49 -5.18
C GLU A 116 13.92 -4.61 -6.38
N MET A 117 13.96 -3.31 -6.18
CA MET A 117 13.73 -2.33 -7.23
C MET A 117 15.06 -2.09 -7.95
N GLU A 118 15.20 -2.54 -9.20
CA GLU A 118 16.26 -2.05 -10.11
C GLU A 118 15.95 -0.65 -10.65
#